data_AF-A0A9P6V4E0-F1
#
_entry.id   AF-A0A9P6V4E0-F1
#
_cell.length_a   1.000
_cell.length_b   1.000
_cell.length_c   1.000
_cell.angle_alpha   90.00
_cell.angle_beta   90.00
_cell.angle_gamma   90.00
#
_symmetry.space_group_name_H-M   'P 1'
#
loop_
_entity.id
_entity.type
_entity.pdbx_description
1 polymer ?
#
loop_
_entity_poly.entity_id
_entity_poly.type
_entity_poly.pdbx_seq_one_letter_code
_entity_poly.pdbx_strand_id
1 'polypeptide(L)'
;MNSDTQEIVKQKDGWNELWRRDIHPWDKGVPSPALVEVIEKKPISSLIPQSGNVLVPGCGRGVDVFYLGNPNRKAYGLDISPIAVQQCKDIRTEKDWGRRMSEIIPKDGILITLMYPIGNHTDGPPFAVSVDHYHSFLDTNFDCLLVDECSSFEARKGKEKVGVWRRK
;
A
#
# COMPACT_ATOMS: atom_id res chain seq x y z
N MET A 1 3.51 -6.25 -20.73
CA MET A 1 4.74 -7.05 -20.59
C MET A 1 5.43 -7.06 -21.94
N ASN A 2 6.72 -6.72 -21.97
CA ASN A 2 7.56 -6.82 -23.18
C ASN A 2 8.06 -8.27 -23.36
N SER A 3 8.80 -8.55 -24.45
CA SER A 3 9.41 -9.86 -24.73
C SER A 3 10.20 -10.39 -23.54
N ASP A 4 11.03 -9.55 -22.92
CA ASP A 4 11.99 -9.95 -21.89
C ASP A 4 11.27 -10.40 -20.62
N THR A 5 10.23 -9.67 -20.20
CA THR A 5 9.39 -10.08 -19.06
C THR A 5 8.63 -11.39 -19.34
N GLN A 6 8.21 -11.63 -20.58
CA GLN A 6 7.55 -12.89 -20.95
C GLN A 6 8.53 -14.07 -20.91
N GLU A 7 9.79 -13.88 -21.28
CA GLU A 7 10.82 -14.92 -21.18
C GLU A 7 11.15 -15.26 -19.73
N ILE A 8 11.25 -14.26 -18.85
CA ILE A 8 11.49 -14.49 -17.42
C ILE A 8 10.36 -15.30 -16.79
N VAL A 9 9.10 -14.96 -17.05
CA VAL A 9 7.93 -15.66 -16.46
C VAL A 9 7.88 -17.14 -16.87
N LYS A 10 8.38 -17.50 -18.05
CA LYS A 10 8.42 -18.90 -18.50
C LYS A 10 9.43 -19.76 -17.74
N GLN A 11 10.38 -19.14 -17.03
CA GLN A 11 11.36 -19.86 -16.21
C GLN A 11 10.73 -20.32 -14.89
N LYS A 12 11.34 -21.34 -14.26
CA LYS A 12 10.99 -21.73 -12.90
C LYS A 12 11.18 -20.53 -11.97
N ASP A 13 10.18 -20.24 -11.12
CA ASP A 13 10.11 -19.07 -10.23
C ASP A 13 10.11 -17.70 -10.94
N GLY A 14 9.82 -17.66 -12.24
CA GLY A 14 9.85 -16.43 -13.06
C GLY A 14 9.00 -15.27 -12.52
N TRP A 15 7.83 -15.56 -11.96
CA TRP A 15 7.01 -14.53 -11.28
C TRP A 15 7.73 -13.92 -10.08
N ASN A 16 8.36 -14.75 -9.25
CA ASN A 16 9.10 -14.28 -8.09
C ASN A 16 10.36 -13.49 -8.49
N GLU A 17 11.00 -13.86 -9.60
CA GLU A 17 12.11 -13.12 -10.20
C GLU A 17 11.71 -11.69 -10.57
N LEU A 18 10.57 -11.53 -11.24
CA LEU A 18 10.08 -10.21 -11.64
C LEU A 18 9.79 -9.31 -10.42
N TRP A 19 9.14 -9.84 -9.38
CA TRP A 19 8.95 -9.10 -8.13
C TRP A 19 10.26 -8.72 -7.45
N ARG A 20 11.26 -9.62 -7.44
CA ARG A 20 12.57 -9.32 -6.85
C ARG A 20 13.32 -8.21 -7.57
N ARG A 21 13.15 -8.12 -8.89
CA ARG A 21 13.78 -7.09 -9.73
C ARG A 21 12.99 -5.78 -9.75
N ASP A 22 11.90 -5.67 -8.98
CA ASP A 22 10.99 -4.54 -9.00
C ASP A 22 10.37 -4.30 -10.39
N ILE A 23 10.15 -5.38 -11.15
CA ILE A 23 9.56 -5.35 -12.50
C ILE A 23 8.12 -5.88 -12.42
N HIS A 24 7.17 -4.99 -12.17
CA HIS A 24 5.75 -5.36 -12.07
C HIS A 24 4.86 -4.44 -12.93
N PRO A 25 4.96 -4.48 -14.27
CA PRO A 25 4.21 -3.59 -15.17
C PRO A 25 2.69 -3.78 -15.14
N TRP A 26 2.22 -4.92 -14.62
CA TRP A 26 0.81 -5.21 -14.39
C TRP A 26 0.27 -4.53 -13.12
N ASP A 27 1.12 -4.23 -12.14
CA ASP A 27 0.71 -3.57 -10.92
C ASP A 27 0.50 -2.06 -11.18
N LYS A 28 -0.71 -1.58 -10.90
CA LYS A 28 -1.09 -0.17 -11.08
C LYS A 28 -1.17 0.60 -9.76
N GLY A 29 -0.94 -0.05 -8.63
CA GLY A 29 -1.06 0.53 -7.29
C GLY A 29 -2.47 0.88 -6.84
N VAL A 30 -3.46 0.74 -7.74
CA VAL A 30 -4.86 1.03 -7.48
C VAL A 30 -5.73 -0.13 -7.93
N PRO A 31 -6.92 -0.33 -7.33
CA PRO A 31 -7.81 -1.41 -7.74
C PRO A 31 -8.19 -1.29 -9.20
N SER A 32 -8.42 -2.43 -9.87
CA SER A 32 -8.84 -2.43 -11.26
C SER A 32 -10.15 -1.64 -11.43
N PRO A 33 -10.24 -0.66 -12.35
CA PRO A 33 -11.48 0.09 -12.57
C PRO A 33 -12.69 -0.80 -12.89
N ALA A 34 -12.46 -1.91 -13.59
CA ALA A 34 -13.51 -2.88 -13.91
C ALA A 34 -14.02 -3.61 -12.65
N LEU A 35 -13.13 -3.90 -11.69
CA LEU A 35 -13.51 -4.48 -10.40
C LEU A 35 -14.38 -3.49 -9.62
N VAL A 36 -13.92 -2.25 -9.50
CA VAL A 36 -14.67 -1.17 -8.81
C VAL A 36 -16.06 -0.99 -9.44
N GLU A 37 -16.15 -0.97 -10.77
CA GLU A 37 -17.42 -0.85 -11.48
C GLU A 37 -18.39 -2.01 -11.17
N VAL A 38 -17.91 -3.26 -11.14
CA VAL A 38 -18.71 -4.44 -10.82
C VAL A 38 -19.20 -4.40 -9.36
N ILE A 39 -18.34 -4.02 -8.42
CA ILE A 39 -18.67 -3.97 -7.00
C ILE A 39 -19.63 -2.82 -6.66
N GLU A 40 -19.48 -1.66 -7.29
CA GLU A 40 -20.16 -0.44 -6.84
C GLU A 40 -21.29 0.02 -7.76
N LYS A 41 -21.22 -0.25 -9.06
CA LYS A 41 -22.08 0.43 -10.07
C LYS A 41 -23.00 -0.50 -10.84
N LYS A 42 -22.55 -1.72 -11.16
CA LYS A 42 -23.35 -2.64 -11.99
C LYS A 42 -24.49 -3.26 -11.18
N PRO A 43 -25.65 -3.56 -11.79
CA PRO A 43 -26.77 -4.21 -11.09
C PRO A 43 -26.39 -5.52 -10.38
N ILE A 44 -25.39 -6.25 -10.90
CA ILE A 44 -24.86 -7.48 -10.30
C ILE A 44 -24.29 -7.26 -8.88
N SER A 45 -23.92 -6.02 -8.50
CA SER A 45 -23.45 -5.68 -7.16
C SER A 45 -24.43 -6.10 -6.07
N SER A 46 -25.74 -6.06 -6.36
CA SER A 46 -26.80 -6.51 -5.46
C SER A 46 -26.74 -8.01 -5.14
N LEU A 47 -26.11 -8.83 -6.00
CA LEU A 47 -25.92 -10.26 -5.79
C LEU A 47 -24.58 -10.59 -5.12
N ILE A 48 -23.69 -9.62 -4.97
CA ILE A 48 -22.39 -9.82 -4.32
C ILE A 48 -22.58 -9.68 -2.81
N PRO A 49 -22.28 -10.72 -2.01
CA PRO A 49 -22.43 -10.66 -0.56
C PRO A 49 -21.62 -9.51 0.04
N GLN A 50 -22.25 -8.73 0.92
CA GLN A 50 -21.58 -7.61 1.58
C GLN A 50 -20.63 -8.08 2.70
N SER A 51 -20.86 -9.28 3.22
CA SER A 51 -20.08 -9.93 4.28
C SER A 51 -19.58 -11.31 3.87
N GLY A 52 -18.65 -11.86 4.67
CA GLY A 52 -18.09 -13.19 4.48
C GLY A 52 -16.65 -13.18 3.98
N ASN A 53 -16.26 -14.20 3.23
CA ASN A 53 -14.89 -14.38 2.76
C ASN A 53 -14.79 -14.05 1.26
N VAL A 54 -13.70 -13.39 0.86
CA VAL A 54 -13.36 -13.13 -0.55
C VAL A 54 -11.90 -13.53 -0.82
N LEU A 55 -11.63 -14.09 -1.99
CA LEU A 55 -10.29 -14.54 -2.40
C LEU A 55 -9.84 -13.79 -3.65
N VAL A 56 -8.62 -13.28 -3.64
CA VAL A 56 -7.93 -12.72 -4.80
C VAL A 56 -6.76 -13.66 -5.16
N PRO A 57 -6.91 -14.55 -6.15
CA PRO A 57 -5.81 -15.37 -6.65
C PRO A 57 -4.88 -14.54 -7.55
N GLY A 58 -3.56 -14.72 -7.39
CA GLY A 58 -2.56 -13.86 -8.02
C GLY A 58 -2.61 -12.44 -7.48
N CYS A 59 -2.69 -12.28 -6.15
CA CYS A 59 -2.94 -10.98 -5.54
C CYS A 59 -1.80 -9.97 -5.65
N GLY A 60 -0.60 -10.39 -6.04
CA GLY A 60 0.59 -9.55 -5.98
C GLY A 60 0.80 -8.97 -4.58
N ARG A 61 1.09 -7.67 -4.51
CA ARG A 61 1.19 -6.91 -3.26
C ARG A 61 -0.17 -6.55 -2.61
N GLY A 62 -1.28 -7.12 -3.09
CA GLY A 62 -2.56 -7.14 -2.38
C GLY A 62 -3.48 -5.93 -2.63
N VAL A 63 -3.28 -5.15 -3.70
CA VAL A 63 -4.10 -3.96 -3.99
C VAL A 63 -5.60 -4.25 -3.94
N ASP A 64 -6.07 -5.25 -4.68
CA ASP A 64 -7.50 -5.64 -4.69
C ASP A 64 -7.93 -6.34 -3.39
N VAL A 65 -6.99 -7.01 -2.68
CA VAL A 65 -7.26 -7.63 -1.38
C VAL A 65 -7.64 -6.55 -0.37
N PHE A 66 -6.90 -5.44 -0.33
CA PHE A 66 -7.19 -4.32 0.55
C PHE A 66 -8.47 -3.59 0.17
N TYR A 67 -8.78 -3.49 -1.13
CA TYR A 67 -10.01 -2.86 -1.60
C TYR A 67 -11.27 -3.68 -1.23
N LEU A 68 -11.22 -5.00 -1.42
CA LEU A 68 -12.36 -5.87 -1.14
C LEU A 68 -12.54 -6.16 0.36
N GLY A 69 -11.49 -5.99 1.17
CA GLY A 69 -11.52 -6.17 2.61
C GLY A 69 -12.28 -5.06 3.33
N ASN A 70 -13.15 -5.42 4.27
CA ASN A 70 -13.84 -4.48 5.15
C ASN A 70 -14.20 -5.16 6.49
N PRO A 71 -14.74 -4.44 7.51
CA PRO A 71 -15.05 -5.04 8.81
C PRO A 71 -15.96 -6.28 8.76
N ASN A 72 -16.79 -6.41 7.72
CA ASN A 72 -17.73 -7.51 7.54
C ASN A 72 -17.25 -8.54 6.49
N ARG A 73 -16.20 -8.22 5.73
CA ARG A 73 -15.68 -9.06 4.63
C ARG A 73 -14.19 -9.30 4.78
N LYS A 74 -13.81 -10.53 5.08
CA LYS A 74 -12.41 -10.94 5.21
C LYS A 74 -11.85 -11.30 3.83
N ALA A 75 -10.89 -10.50 3.37
CA ALA A 75 -10.20 -10.76 2.11
C ALA A 75 -8.94 -11.60 2.32
N TYR A 76 -8.75 -12.58 1.43
CA TYR A 76 -7.59 -13.44 1.36
C TYR A 76 -6.87 -13.19 0.03
N GLY A 77 -5.56 -12.96 0.11
CA GLY A 77 -4.69 -12.93 -1.06
C GLY A 77 -3.92 -14.24 -1.18
N LEU A 78 -3.83 -14.78 -2.39
CA LEU A 78 -2.96 -15.90 -2.71
C LEU A 78 -2.03 -15.48 -3.85
N ASP A 79 -0.72 -15.63 -3.67
CA ASP A 79 0.26 -15.42 -4.72
C ASP A 79 1.35 -16.49 -4.66
N ILE A 80 1.89 -16.84 -5.83
CA ILE A 80 2.97 -17.81 -5.94
C ILE A 80 4.33 -17.20 -5.58
N SER A 81 4.48 -15.87 -5.66
CA SER A 81 5.70 -15.16 -5.29
C SER A 81 5.75 -14.85 -3.79
N PRO A 82 6.70 -15.43 -3.03
CA PRO A 82 6.92 -15.05 -1.64
C PRO A 82 7.25 -13.56 -1.46
N ILE A 83 7.94 -12.95 -2.44
CA ILE A 83 8.29 -11.52 -2.40
C ILE A 83 7.03 -10.66 -2.51
N ALA A 84 6.12 -10.97 -3.44
CA ALA A 84 4.84 -10.28 -3.56
C ALA A 84 4.01 -10.38 -2.27
N VAL A 85 3.97 -11.58 -1.67
CA VAL A 85 3.29 -11.81 -0.39
C VAL A 85 3.94 -11.03 0.75
N GLN A 86 5.27 -10.92 0.77
CA GLN A 86 5.97 -10.12 1.79
C GLN A 86 5.63 -8.64 1.64
N GLN A 87 5.73 -8.08 0.42
CA GLN A 87 5.33 -6.70 0.14
C GLN A 87 3.86 -6.44 0.53
N CYS A 88 2.95 -7.39 0.29
CA CYS A 88 1.56 -7.31 0.75
C CYS A 88 1.47 -7.19 2.28
N LYS A 89 2.25 -7.96 3.05
CA LYS A 89 2.27 -7.88 4.52
C LYS A 89 2.86 -6.57 5.02
N ASP A 90 3.88 -6.05 4.35
CA ASP A 90 4.52 -4.79 4.70
C ASP A 90 3.50 -3.65 4.51
N ILE A 91 2.85 -3.57 3.34
CA ILE A 91 1.77 -2.60 3.06
C ILE A 91 0.63 -2.73 4.07
N ARG A 92 0.23 -3.95 4.45
CA ARG A 92 -0.80 -4.15 5.48
C ARG A 92 -0.38 -3.50 6.79
N THR A 93 0.85 -3.75 7.22
CA THR A 93 1.39 -3.24 8.49
C THR A 93 1.42 -1.71 8.49
N GLU A 94 1.79 -1.11 7.37
CA GLU A 94 1.81 0.34 7.20
C GLU A 94 0.39 0.95 7.19
N LYS A 95 -0.57 0.33 6.49
CA LYS A 95 -1.98 0.72 6.54
C LYS A 95 -2.57 0.58 7.95
N ASP A 96 -2.20 -0.47 8.66
CA ASP A 96 -2.60 -0.69 10.05
C ASP A 96 -2.04 0.39 10.97
N TRP A 97 -0.82 0.86 10.73
CA TRP A 97 -0.24 1.99 11.46
C TRP A 97 -1.09 3.26 11.27
N GLY A 98 -1.40 3.64 10.02
CA GLY A 98 -2.20 4.84 9.73
C GLY A 98 -3.61 4.77 10.34
N ARG A 99 -4.26 3.60 10.25
CA ARG A 99 -5.54 3.33 10.93
C ARG A 99 -5.40 3.47 12.45
N ARG A 100 -4.38 2.86 13.05
CA ARG A 100 -4.20 2.89 14.50
C ARG A 100 -3.98 4.29 15.04
N MET A 101 -3.27 5.14 14.30
CA MET A 101 -3.14 6.57 14.64
C MET A 101 -4.50 7.28 14.67
N SER A 102 -5.40 6.96 13.74
CA SER A 102 -6.74 7.55 13.69
C SER A 102 -7.68 7.10 14.82
N GLU A 103 -7.43 5.94 15.41
CA GLU A 103 -8.19 5.42 16.56
C GLU A 103 -7.79 6.11 17.87
N ILE A 104 -6.54 6.59 17.95
CA ILE A 104 -5.99 7.24 19.14
C ILE A 104 -6.24 8.75 19.10
N ILE A 105 -6.14 9.36 17.93
CA ILE A 105 -6.28 10.81 17.75
C ILE A 105 -7.76 11.17 17.64
N PRO A 106 -8.27 12.09 18.49
CA PRO A 106 -9.68 12.49 18.46
C PRO A 106 -10.01 13.23 17.16
N LYS A 107 -11.31 13.36 16.85
CA LYS A 107 -11.80 14.16 15.72
C LYS A 107 -11.17 15.55 15.73
N ASP A 108 -10.75 16.01 14.55
CA ASP A 108 -10.06 17.29 14.32
C ASP A 108 -8.69 17.43 15.02
N GLY A 109 -8.19 16.35 15.67
CA GLY A 109 -6.85 16.30 16.26
C GLY A 109 -5.73 16.28 15.22
N ILE A 110 -4.51 16.61 15.65
CA ILE A 110 -3.34 16.75 14.80
C ILE A 110 -2.34 15.61 15.02
N LEU A 111 -1.88 14.99 13.93
CA LEU A 111 -0.71 14.12 13.87
C LEU A 111 0.44 14.88 13.22
N ILE A 112 1.63 14.88 13.84
CA ILE A 112 2.86 15.42 13.25
C ILE A 112 3.81 14.24 12.98
N THR A 113 4.36 14.16 11.78
CA THR A 113 5.27 13.09 11.35
C THR A 113 6.62 13.68 10.95
N LEU A 114 7.71 13.20 11.55
CA LEU A 114 9.05 13.36 10.98
C LEU A 114 9.32 12.16 10.07
N MET A 115 9.30 12.40 8.75
CA MET A 115 9.51 11.38 7.74
C MET A 115 11.01 11.17 7.56
N TYR A 116 11.55 10.05 8.04
CA TYR A 116 12.98 9.75 7.96
C TYR A 116 13.23 8.23 8.00
N PRO A 117 14.23 7.73 7.28
CA PRO A 117 14.99 8.37 6.21
C PRO A 117 14.22 8.37 4.88
N ILE A 118 14.12 9.53 4.24
CA ILE A 118 13.62 9.63 2.87
C ILE A 118 14.68 9.06 1.93
N GLY A 119 14.32 8.03 1.17
CA GLY A 119 15.22 7.32 0.27
C GLY A 119 14.59 6.08 -0.35
N ASN A 120 15.42 5.19 -0.88
CA ASN A 120 15.01 3.95 -1.54
C ASN A 120 15.87 2.74 -1.14
N HIS A 121 16.62 2.83 -0.04
CA HIS A 121 17.43 1.70 0.44
C HIS A 121 16.54 0.62 1.05
N THR A 122 16.94 -0.62 0.87
CA THR A 122 16.18 -1.79 1.32
C THR A 122 16.61 -2.31 2.69
N ASP A 123 17.73 -1.80 3.21
CA ASP A 123 18.26 -2.18 4.52
C ASP A 123 17.52 -1.45 5.65
N GLY A 124 17.55 -2.00 6.86
CA GLY A 124 16.98 -1.34 8.02
C GLY A 124 17.19 -2.12 9.32
N PRO A 125 16.74 -1.58 10.46
CA PRO A 125 16.17 -0.24 10.65
C PRO A 125 17.24 0.88 10.74
N PRO A 126 16.88 2.15 10.42
CA PRO A 126 15.58 2.60 9.93
C PRO A 126 15.38 2.32 8.43
N PHE A 127 14.22 1.79 8.06
CA PHE A 127 13.84 1.50 6.68
C PHE A 127 13.56 2.79 5.90
N ALA A 128 13.82 2.80 4.60
CA ALA A 128 13.52 3.93 3.73
C ALA A 128 12.01 4.21 3.69
N VAL A 129 11.66 5.50 3.72
CA VAL A 129 10.28 5.99 3.54
C VAL A 129 10.22 7.03 2.43
N SER A 130 9.01 7.34 1.98
CA SER A 130 8.75 8.42 1.03
C SER A 130 7.53 9.21 1.46
N VAL A 131 7.34 10.43 0.96
CA VAL A 131 6.12 11.22 1.20
C VAL A 131 4.87 10.45 0.73
N ASP A 132 4.97 9.75 -0.40
CA ASP A 132 3.89 8.94 -0.96
C ASP A 132 3.49 7.78 -0.03
N HIS A 133 4.44 7.18 0.68
CA HIS A 133 4.13 6.17 1.71
C HIS A 133 3.17 6.76 2.75
N TYR A 134 3.50 7.92 3.33
CA TYR A 134 2.65 8.56 4.34
C TYR A 134 1.26 8.90 3.81
N HIS A 135 1.15 9.45 2.59
CA HIS A 135 -0.16 9.66 1.96
C HIS A 135 -0.96 8.37 1.83
N SER A 136 -0.33 7.29 1.37
CA SER A 136 -1.00 6.00 1.19
C SER A 136 -1.54 5.40 2.51
N PHE A 137 -0.92 5.72 3.66
CA PHE A 137 -1.33 5.22 4.97
C PHE A 137 -2.32 6.16 5.68
N LEU A 138 -2.19 7.47 5.48
CA LEU A 138 -2.89 8.48 6.27
C LEU A 138 -4.09 9.10 5.55
N ASP A 139 -4.07 9.24 4.22
CA ASP A 139 -5.11 10.00 3.49
C ASP A 139 -6.52 9.41 3.65
N THR A 140 -6.63 8.14 4.01
CA THR A 140 -7.94 7.53 4.31
C THR A 140 -8.59 8.20 5.53
N ASN A 141 -7.84 8.51 6.58
CA ASN A 141 -8.36 8.96 7.88
C ASN A 141 -7.93 10.39 8.26
N PHE A 142 -7.01 10.99 7.51
CA PHE A 142 -6.45 12.30 7.77
C PHE A 142 -6.49 13.19 6.53
N ASP A 143 -6.60 14.50 6.75
CA ASP A 143 -6.28 15.53 5.76
C ASP A 143 -4.82 15.93 5.92
N CYS A 144 -4.05 15.94 4.83
CA CYS A 144 -2.70 16.50 4.84
C CYS A 144 -2.78 18.03 4.88
N LEU A 145 -2.23 18.66 5.92
CA LEU A 145 -2.19 20.11 6.07
C LEU A 145 -0.86 20.71 5.59
N LEU A 146 0.23 19.97 5.77
CA LEU A 146 1.58 20.40 5.42
C LEU A 146 2.46 19.18 5.15
N VAL A 147 3.28 19.27 4.12
CA VAL A 147 4.54 18.51 3.99
C VAL A 147 5.60 19.51 3.57
N ASP A 148 6.66 19.65 4.36
CA ASP A 148 7.69 20.65 4.09
C ASP A 148 9.09 20.16 4.49
N GLU A 149 10.10 20.82 3.95
CA GLU A 149 11.47 20.70 4.41
C GLU A 149 11.57 21.14 5.88
N CYS A 150 12.48 20.54 6.63
CA CYS A 150 12.70 20.88 8.02
C CYS A 150 14.18 21.10 8.34
N SER A 151 14.44 21.79 9.45
CA SER A 151 15.80 21.93 9.96
C SER A 151 16.34 20.56 10.36
N SER A 152 17.49 20.19 9.80
CA SER A 152 18.07 18.86 9.96
C SER A 152 19.44 18.89 10.63
N PHE A 153 19.76 17.79 11.32
CA PHE A 153 21.15 17.47 11.65
C PHE A 153 21.95 17.25 10.36
N GLU A 154 23.26 17.57 10.37
CA GLU A 154 24.12 17.50 9.18
C GLU A 154 24.03 16.15 8.46
N ALA A 155 24.04 15.04 9.22
CA ALA A 155 23.96 13.68 8.69
C ALA A 155 22.61 13.33 8.01
N ARG A 156 21.56 14.13 8.25
CA ARG A 156 20.18 13.89 7.79
C ARG A 156 19.67 14.93 6.79
N LYS A 157 20.45 15.97 6.50
CA LYS A 157 20.07 17.01 5.53
C LYS A 157 19.63 16.39 4.20
N GLY A 158 18.46 16.81 3.73
CA GLY A 158 17.86 16.32 2.48
C GLY A 158 17.29 14.89 2.56
N LYS A 159 17.24 14.28 3.75
CA LYS A 159 16.72 12.93 3.99
C LYS A 159 15.52 12.93 4.94
N GLU A 160 14.97 14.09 5.27
CA GLU A 160 13.81 14.18 6.15
C GLU A 160 12.88 15.33 5.77
N LYS A 161 11.60 15.14 6.03
CA LYS A 161 10.54 16.14 5.90
C LYS A 161 9.61 16.07 7.10
N VAL A 162 8.98 17.19 7.42
CA VAL A 162 7.90 17.23 8.41
C VAL A 162 6.55 17.22 7.70
N GLY A 163 5.64 16.39 8.21
CA GLY A 163 4.24 16.36 7.80
C GLY A 163 3.32 16.74 8.96
N VAL A 164 2.24 17.46 8.66
CA VAL A 164 1.16 17.79 9.60
C VAL A 164 -0.16 17.30 9.01
N TRP A 165 -0.92 16.52 9.79
CA TRP A 165 -2.11 15.83 9.34
C TRP A 165 -3.25 16.04 10.33
N ARG A 166 -4.46 16.35 9.85
CA ARG A 166 -5.66 16.53 10.70
C ARG A 166 -6.59 15.34 10.56
N ARG A 167 -7.03 14.77 11.68
CA ARG A 167 -7.95 13.62 11.68
C ARG A 167 -9.36 14.03 11.25
N LYS A 168 -9.92 13.31 10.27
CA LYS A 168 -11.26 13.52 9.68
C LYS A 168 -12.40 13.17 10.63
#